data_AF-A0A1I7JZT1-F1
#
_entry.id   AF-A0A1I7JZT1-F1
#
_cell.length_a   1.000
_cell.length_b   1.000
_cell.length_c   1.000
_cell.angle_alpha   90.00
_cell.angle_beta   90.00
_cell.angle_gamma   90.00
#
_symmetry.space_group_name_H-M   'P 1'
#
loop_
_entity.id
_entity.type
_entity.pdbx_description
1 polymer ?
#
loop_
_entity_poly.entity_id
_entity_poly.type
_entity_poly.pdbx_seq_one_letter_code
_entity_poly.pdbx_strand_id
1 'polypeptide(L)'
;MSNKSLNKKRLGIIIPIASFLTMIGGVIIFASGYLFAKHEISQDKNPKSQAAIASSSESASASESVSDEAPEADHTSYESIDIDAGINKSVSLDWSRDIPKEYAITFDVNESDDTCTILLPADRAYDIDYSYYSHESGLGTLFSHDDGNTPDTITGFKASDVNFDGYTDLLFTGTKDSSEMSWLFVGDSLSYDSSYDSEGTCFISYPPITDATQYLNKGFTVDDVCDYYSKGQINGDFSSYKEGYKAIIGFYETMSAGTNRYDLININNDDIPELLMDTGEGGNNFSVCTFKDGYVYQFMNWHHSKNEYEYVPGKNIILEKSDSEYNVFSMKDCKLNSGVIEDISAYRSNPFKKTATFSGGKTADDFIKEKLN
;
A
#
# COMPACT_ATOMS: atom_id res chain seq x y z
N MET A 1 49.88 -13.83 66.31
CA MET A 1 48.75 -12.92 66.61
C MET A 1 47.69 -13.16 65.55
N SER A 2 46.71 -14.02 65.85
CA SER A 2 45.29 -13.67 66.13
C SER A 2 44.48 -13.44 64.84
N ASN A 3 43.77 -14.44 64.32
CA ASN A 3 42.41 -14.92 64.65
C ASN A 3 41.23 -14.01 64.25
N LYS A 4 40.21 -14.68 63.67
CA LYS A 4 38.77 -14.36 63.46
C LYS A 4 38.39 -14.02 62.00
N SER A 5 37.62 -14.79 61.23
CA SER A 5 36.43 -15.67 61.39
C SER A 5 35.06 -14.96 61.29
N LEU A 6 34.18 -15.52 60.44
CA LEU A 6 32.71 -15.36 60.31
C LEU A 6 32.22 -13.99 59.74
N ASN A 7 31.21 -13.89 58.87
CA ASN A 7 29.91 -14.55 58.99
C ASN A 7 29.09 -14.63 57.67
N LYS A 8 28.15 -15.57 57.66
CA LYS A 8 27.16 -15.92 56.62
C LYS A 8 25.89 -15.05 56.68
N LYS A 9 25.22 -14.92 55.52
CA LYS A 9 23.74 -14.94 55.28
C LYS A 9 22.87 -13.68 55.56
N ARG A 10 22.24 -13.16 54.49
CA ARG A 10 20.78 -12.95 54.20
C ARG A 10 20.57 -11.64 53.42
N LEU A 11 20.10 -11.73 52.17
CA LEU A 11 18.70 -11.62 51.72
C LEU A 11 18.27 -10.16 51.51
N GLY A 12 18.04 -9.79 50.25
CA GLY A 12 17.53 -8.49 49.84
C GLY A 12 17.56 -8.35 48.32
N ILE A 13 16.64 -9.04 47.64
CA ILE A 13 16.35 -8.82 46.22
C ILE A 13 15.77 -7.41 46.11
N ILE A 14 16.51 -6.49 45.49
CA ILE A 14 16.03 -5.16 45.11
C ILE A 14 15.68 -5.26 43.62
N ILE A 15 14.38 -5.36 43.33
CA ILE A 15 13.83 -5.11 42.00
C ILE A 15 13.60 -3.59 41.92
N PRO A 16 14.19 -2.86 40.96
CA PRO A 16 13.80 -1.47 40.74
C PRO A 16 12.43 -1.45 40.04
N ILE A 17 11.42 -1.00 40.81
CA ILE A 17 10.10 -0.60 40.34
C ILE A 17 10.29 0.64 39.45
N ALA A 18 10.43 0.42 38.14
CA ALA A 18 10.49 1.48 37.13
C ALA A 18 9.59 1.22 35.92
N SER A 19 8.63 0.30 36.04
CA SER A 19 7.76 -0.11 34.91
C SER A 19 6.26 0.06 35.18
N PHE A 20 5.87 0.87 36.18
CA PHE A 20 4.46 0.96 36.60
C PHE A 20 3.83 2.37 36.55
N LEU A 21 4.46 3.33 35.86
CA LEU A 21 3.95 4.72 35.78
C LEU A 21 3.74 5.26 34.36
N THR A 22 3.82 4.42 33.32
CA THR A 22 3.49 4.81 31.93
C THR A 22 2.07 4.42 31.48
N MET A 23 1.24 3.85 32.36
CA MET A 23 -0.11 3.36 31.99
C MET A 23 -1.28 4.31 32.24
N ILE A 24 -1.07 5.54 32.74
CA ILE A 24 -2.19 6.46 33.06
C ILE A 24 -2.09 7.83 32.33
N GLY A 25 -1.00 8.10 31.62
CA GLY A 25 -0.79 9.39 30.92
C GLY A 25 -1.32 9.49 29.49
N GLY A 26 -1.81 8.40 28.89
CA GLY A 26 -2.12 8.33 27.44
C GLY A 26 -3.57 8.59 27.04
N VAL A 27 -4.46 8.97 27.97
CA VAL A 27 -5.92 8.99 27.73
C VAL A 27 -6.48 10.37 27.33
N ILE A 28 -5.67 11.43 27.24
CA ILE A 28 -6.21 12.81 27.09
C ILE A 28 -5.98 13.47 25.71
N ILE A 29 -5.32 12.84 24.74
CA ILE A 29 -5.06 13.50 23.42
C ILE A 29 -5.97 13.03 22.27
N PHE A 30 -6.79 11.98 22.42
CA PHE A 30 -7.48 11.33 21.29
C PHE A 30 -8.89 11.85 20.93
N ALA A 31 -9.25 13.09 21.27
CA ALA A 31 -10.60 13.62 20.99
C ALA A 31 -10.71 14.49 19.72
N SER A 32 -9.60 14.89 19.09
CA SER A 32 -9.59 15.88 18.01
C SER A 32 -9.84 15.31 16.61
N GLY A 33 -9.47 14.07 16.32
CA GLY A 33 -9.63 13.47 14.99
C GLY A 33 -11.06 13.01 14.64
N TYR A 34 -11.87 12.70 15.65
CA TYR A 34 -13.19 12.08 15.45
C TYR A 34 -14.31 13.09 15.08
N LEU A 35 -14.07 14.38 15.26
CA LEU A 35 -15.11 15.41 15.12
C LEU A 35 -15.29 15.97 13.69
N PHE A 36 -14.44 15.59 12.74
CA PHE A 36 -14.49 16.12 11.37
C PHE A 36 -15.15 15.19 10.34
N ALA A 37 -15.44 13.93 10.68
CA ALA A 37 -15.96 12.94 9.72
C ALA A 37 -17.49 12.95 9.51
N LYS A 38 -18.26 13.90 10.07
CA LYS A 38 -19.74 13.81 10.11
C LYS A 38 -20.54 14.92 9.45
N HIS A 39 -19.93 15.76 8.61
CA HIS A 39 -20.68 16.77 7.87
C HIS A 39 -20.30 16.77 6.39
N GLU A 40 -20.99 15.94 5.60
CA GLU A 40 -21.82 16.36 4.46
C GLU A 40 -22.32 15.13 3.68
N ILE A 41 -23.63 14.91 3.72
CA ILE A 41 -24.38 14.07 2.78
C ILE A 41 -25.20 15.04 1.94
N SER A 42 -25.29 14.80 0.62
CA SER A 42 -26.57 14.68 -0.15
C SER A 42 -26.45 15.19 -1.60
N GLN A 43 -26.56 14.32 -2.61
CA GLN A 43 -27.77 14.11 -3.44
C GLN A 43 -27.50 13.43 -4.81
N ASP A 44 -28.29 12.37 -5.05
CA ASP A 44 -28.95 11.93 -6.29
C ASP A 44 -28.21 11.93 -7.64
N LYS A 45 -28.17 10.75 -8.30
CA LYS A 45 -29.12 10.38 -9.37
C LYS A 45 -28.92 8.98 -9.94
N ASN A 46 -30.03 8.23 -9.97
CA ASN A 46 -30.33 7.08 -10.84
C ASN A 46 -30.55 7.59 -12.29
N PRO A 47 -30.33 6.79 -13.37
CA PRO A 47 -31.38 5.85 -13.80
C PRO A 47 -30.90 4.52 -14.45
N LYS A 48 -31.57 3.43 -14.06
CA LYS A 48 -32.23 2.38 -14.87
C LYS A 48 -31.78 2.10 -16.32
N SER A 49 -31.50 0.82 -16.60
CA SER A 49 -31.88 0.06 -17.82
C SER A 49 -31.58 -1.44 -17.60
N GLN A 50 -32.51 -2.31 -17.17
CA GLN A 50 -33.44 -3.16 -17.95
C GLN A 50 -32.91 -3.91 -19.21
N ALA A 51 -32.47 -5.15 -18.98
CA ALA A 51 -32.92 -6.44 -19.58
C ALA A 51 -33.01 -6.66 -21.11
N ALA A 52 -32.41 -7.77 -21.59
CA ALA A 52 -33.09 -8.90 -22.26
C ALA A 52 -32.06 -9.99 -22.69
N ILE A 53 -32.15 -11.22 -22.16
CA ILE A 53 -32.71 -12.46 -22.75
C ILE A 53 -31.82 -13.18 -23.80
N ALA A 54 -31.23 -14.27 -23.32
CA ALA A 54 -31.04 -15.62 -23.87
C ALA A 54 -31.11 -15.88 -25.39
N SER A 55 -30.13 -16.66 -25.87
CA SER A 55 -30.41 -17.76 -26.80
C SER A 55 -29.46 -18.95 -26.56
N SER A 56 -30.07 -20.07 -26.17
CA SER A 56 -29.52 -21.42 -26.10
C SER A 56 -29.20 -22.00 -27.49
N SER A 57 -28.13 -22.79 -27.59
CA SER A 57 -28.06 -23.87 -28.56
C SER A 57 -27.25 -25.03 -28.01
N GLU A 58 -27.97 -26.09 -27.64
CA GLU A 58 -27.44 -27.44 -27.43
C GLU A 58 -26.93 -28.02 -28.75
N SER A 59 -25.79 -28.69 -28.71
CA SER A 59 -25.51 -29.80 -29.63
C SER A 59 -24.58 -30.79 -28.95
N ALA A 60 -25.16 -31.92 -28.55
CA ALA A 60 -24.46 -33.10 -28.05
C ALA A 60 -23.74 -33.84 -29.19
N SER A 61 -22.52 -34.32 -28.93
CA SER A 61 -21.97 -35.48 -29.63
C SER A 61 -21.16 -36.32 -28.64
N ALA A 62 -21.70 -37.50 -28.33
CA ALA A 62 -21.03 -38.53 -27.56
C ALA A 62 -19.97 -39.23 -28.40
N SER A 63 -18.81 -39.53 -27.80
CA SER A 63 -17.92 -40.59 -28.25
C SER A 63 -17.31 -41.25 -27.03
N GLU A 64 -17.65 -42.53 -26.82
CA GLU A 64 -17.08 -43.42 -25.82
C GLU A 64 -15.64 -43.79 -26.20
N SER A 65 -14.72 -43.71 -25.25
CA SER A 65 -13.49 -44.51 -25.27
C SER A 65 -13.08 -44.86 -23.84
N VAL A 66 -12.69 -46.13 -23.69
CA VAL A 66 -12.52 -46.90 -22.46
C VAL A 66 -11.11 -46.73 -21.86
N SER A 67 -11.09 -46.77 -20.52
CA SER A 67 -10.00 -47.15 -19.58
C SER A 67 -8.71 -46.33 -19.52
N ASP A 68 -8.50 -45.68 -18.37
CA ASP A 68 -7.57 -46.16 -17.33
C ASP A 68 -7.90 -45.43 -16.01
N GLU A 69 -8.22 -46.17 -14.94
CA GLU A 69 -8.50 -45.61 -13.60
C GLU A 69 -7.20 -45.06 -12.99
N ALA A 70 -6.93 -43.78 -13.27
CA ALA A 70 -6.15 -42.91 -12.41
C ALA A 70 -6.87 -42.77 -11.06
N PRO A 71 -6.15 -42.56 -9.93
CA PRO A 71 -6.81 -42.36 -8.64
C PRO A 71 -7.80 -41.21 -8.79
N GLU A 72 -9.07 -41.46 -8.51
CA GLU A 72 -10.13 -40.44 -8.52
C GLU A 72 -9.64 -39.26 -7.68
N ALA A 73 -9.20 -38.20 -8.35
CA ALA A 73 -9.24 -36.88 -7.77
C ALA A 73 -10.71 -36.70 -7.40
N ASP A 74 -10.96 -36.49 -6.11
CA ASP A 74 -12.27 -36.16 -5.58
C ASP A 74 -12.70 -34.85 -6.26
N HIS A 75 -13.32 -34.98 -7.44
CA HIS A 75 -13.85 -33.87 -8.20
C HIS A 75 -15.13 -33.44 -7.51
N THR A 76 -14.99 -32.84 -6.33
CA THR A 76 -16.02 -31.99 -5.76
C THR A 76 -16.30 -30.92 -6.81
N SER A 77 -17.44 -31.04 -7.49
CA SER A 77 -17.90 -30.04 -8.45
C SER A 77 -18.06 -28.73 -7.69
N TYR A 78 -17.23 -27.74 -8.01
CA TYR A 78 -17.35 -26.40 -7.47
C TYR A 78 -18.13 -25.51 -8.44
N GLU A 79 -18.77 -24.49 -7.90
CA GLU A 79 -19.37 -23.41 -8.67
C GLU A 79 -18.28 -22.38 -8.99
N SER A 80 -18.10 -22.00 -10.25
CA SER A 80 -17.17 -20.94 -10.67
C SER A 80 -17.96 -19.69 -11.04
N ILE A 81 -17.54 -18.54 -10.51
CA ILE A 81 -18.26 -17.27 -10.58
C ILE A 81 -17.31 -16.19 -11.13
N ASP A 82 -17.62 -15.68 -12.31
CA ASP A 82 -16.90 -14.55 -12.91
C ASP A 82 -17.50 -13.22 -12.45
N ILE A 83 -16.65 -12.28 -12.02
CA ILE A 83 -17.03 -10.94 -11.59
C ILE A 83 -16.22 -9.91 -12.36
N ASP A 84 -16.91 -9.04 -13.08
CA ASP A 84 -16.35 -7.82 -13.65
C ASP A 84 -16.48 -6.67 -12.63
N ALA A 85 -15.35 -6.31 -12.02
CA ALA A 85 -15.25 -5.26 -11.02
C ALA A 85 -14.73 -3.98 -11.66
N GLY A 86 -15.56 -2.94 -11.70
CA GLY A 86 -15.10 -1.63 -12.15
C GLY A 86 -14.21 -0.95 -11.10
N ILE A 87 -13.20 -0.21 -11.54
CA ILE A 87 -12.40 0.68 -10.68
C ILE A 87 -13.31 1.58 -9.84
N ASN A 88 -12.97 1.70 -8.56
CA ASN A 88 -13.70 2.43 -7.52
C ASN A 88 -15.12 1.92 -7.22
N LYS A 89 -15.50 0.74 -7.71
CA LYS A 89 -16.77 0.10 -7.36
C LYS A 89 -16.53 -1.04 -6.38
N SER A 90 -17.31 -1.04 -5.31
CA SER A 90 -17.33 -2.15 -4.37
C SER A 90 -18.07 -3.35 -4.95
N VAL A 91 -17.53 -4.53 -4.68
CA VAL A 91 -18.13 -5.82 -4.97
C VAL A 91 -18.41 -6.51 -3.64
N SER A 92 -19.64 -7.00 -3.46
CA SER A 92 -19.98 -7.88 -2.34
C SER A 92 -19.72 -9.33 -2.72
N LEU A 93 -19.04 -10.05 -1.83
CA LEU A 93 -18.64 -11.43 -2.01
C LEU A 93 -19.21 -12.28 -0.86
N ASP A 94 -19.36 -13.57 -1.12
CA ASP A 94 -19.68 -14.59 -0.10
C ASP A 94 -18.64 -15.72 -0.12
N TRP A 95 -17.40 -15.39 -0.49
CA TRP A 95 -16.31 -16.37 -0.56
C TRP A 95 -15.90 -16.81 0.85
N SER A 96 -15.67 -18.11 0.98
CA SER A 96 -15.07 -18.72 2.16
C SER A 96 -14.25 -19.92 1.72
N ARG A 97 -13.10 -20.13 2.35
CA ARG A 97 -12.25 -21.30 2.13
C ARG A 97 -12.96 -22.64 2.32
N ASP A 98 -14.09 -22.64 3.04
CA ASP A 98 -14.85 -23.84 3.40
C ASP A 98 -16.02 -24.14 2.46
N ILE A 99 -16.25 -23.29 1.44
CA ILE A 99 -17.35 -23.43 0.49
C ILE A 99 -16.76 -23.78 -0.88
N PRO A 100 -17.34 -24.73 -1.62
CA PRO A 100 -16.85 -25.11 -2.95
C PRO A 100 -17.29 -24.09 -4.03
N LYS A 101 -16.85 -22.83 -3.85
CA LYS A 101 -17.07 -21.73 -4.78
C LYS A 101 -15.76 -21.07 -5.13
N GLU A 102 -15.51 -20.96 -6.41
CA GLU A 102 -14.40 -20.21 -6.98
C GLU A 102 -14.90 -18.88 -7.52
N TYR A 103 -14.12 -17.82 -7.32
CA TYR A 103 -14.42 -16.51 -7.91
C TYR A 103 -13.23 -16.06 -8.74
N ALA A 104 -13.49 -15.64 -9.97
CA ALA A 104 -12.56 -14.90 -10.80
C ALA A 104 -12.99 -13.44 -10.84
N ILE A 105 -12.22 -12.55 -10.21
CA ILE A 105 -12.53 -11.12 -10.14
C ILE A 105 -11.63 -10.39 -11.13
N THR A 106 -12.22 -9.84 -12.18
CA THR A 106 -11.52 -9.16 -13.28
C THR A 106 -11.77 -7.65 -13.19
N PHE A 107 -10.72 -6.83 -13.36
CA PHE A 107 -10.80 -5.37 -13.32
C PHE A 107 -9.69 -4.72 -14.16
N ASP A 108 -9.97 -3.54 -14.71
CA ASP A 108 -8.96 -2.70 -15.36
C ASP A 108 -8.04 -2.06 -14.30
N VAL A 109 -6.79 -1.75 -14.65
CA VAL A 109 -5.86 -1.01 -13.78
C VAL A 109 -5.65 0.44 -14.25
N ASN A 110 -5.27 1.34 -13.35
CA ASN A 110 -5.08 2.77 -13.63
C ASN A 110 -3.83 3.08 -14.46
N GLU A 111 -2.78 2.29 -14.27
CA GLU A 111 -1.43 2.56 -14.76
C GLU A 111 -1.14 2.02 -16.17
N SER A 112 -2.05 1.23 -16.75
CA SER A 112 -1.94 0.66 -18.10
C SER A 112 -3.31 0.31 -18.71
N ASP A 113 -3.34 -0.01 -20.01
CA ASP A 113 -4.55 -0.51 -20.69
C ASP A 113 -4.77 -2.03 -20.47
N ASP A 114 -4.25 -2.60 -19.38
CA ASP A 114 -4.36 -4.04 -19.07
C ASP A 114 -5.48 -4.33 -18.07
N THR A 115 -5.84 -5.60 -17.99
CA THR A 115 -6.86 -6.13 -17.09
C THR A 115 -6.23 -7.15 -16.17
N CYS A 116 -6.44 -6.99 -14.87
CA CYS A 116 -6.00 -7.91 -13.82
C CYS A 116 -7.14 -8.85 -13.43
N THR A 117 -6.81 -10.12 -13.16
CA THR A 117 -7.75 -11.11 -12.64
C THR A 117 -7.21 -11.73 -11.36
N ILE A 118 -8.03 -11.73 -10.30
CA ILE A 118 -7.76 -12.36 -9.01
C ILE A 118 -8.57 -13.65 -8.92
N LEU A 119 -7.92 -14.74 -8.52
CA LEU A 119 -8.56 -16.04 -8.33
C LEU A 119 -8.75 -16.32 -6.83
N LEU A 120 -10.01 -16.42 -6.39
CA LEU A 120 -10.36 -16.92 -5.06
C LEU A 120 -10.72 -18.41 -5.20
N PRO A 121 -9.88 -19.34 -4.70
CA PRO A 121 -10.04 -20.77 -4.98
C PRO A 121 -11.21 -21.40 -4.20
N ALA A 122 -11.79 -22.46 -4.76
CA ALA A 122 -12.86 -23.24 -4.12
C ALA A 122 -12.38 -24.24 -3.05
N ASP A 123 -11.08 -24.53 -3.01
CA ASP A 123 -10.49 -25.54 -2.10
C ASP A 123 -9.70 -24.87 -0.97
N ARG A 124 -9.63 -25.56 0.18
CA ARG A 124 -9.15 -25.10 1.48
C ARG A 124 -7.67 -24.74 1.55
N ALA A 125 -6.89 -24.97 0.50
CA ALA A 125 -5.43 -24.95 0.55
C ALA A 125 -4.78 -24.45 -0.75
N TYR A 126 -5.30 -23.38 -1.34
CA TYR A 126 -4.61 -22.71 -2.45
C TYR A 126 -4.37 -21.24 -2.13
N ASP A 127 -3.26 -20.75 -2.69
CA ASP A 127 -2.88 -19.36 -2.68
C ASP A 127 -3.97 -18.53 -3.40
N ILE A 128 -4.19 -17.31 -2.94
CA ILE A 128 -5.00 -16.32 -3.66
C ILE A 128 -4.04 -15.53 -4.52
N ASP A 129 -4.12 -15.78 -5.82
CA ASP A 129 -3.22 -15.23 -6.81
C ASP A 129 -3.92 -14.19 -7.68
N TYR A 130 -3.12 -13.33 -8.30
CA TYR A 130 -3.53 -12.43 -9.37
C TYR A 130 -2.71 -12.66 -10.62
N SER A 131 -3.28 -12.34 -11.78
CA SER A 131 -2.65 -12.43 -13.08
C SER A 131 -3.09 -11.28 -13.98
N TYR A 132 -2.20 -10.85 -14.87
CA TYR A 132 -2.53 -9.88 -15.92
C TYR A 132 -2.87 -10.60 -17.23
N TYR A 133 -3.89 -10.10 -17.95
CA TYR A 133 -4.34 -10.70 -19.20
C TYR A 133 -3.25 -10.67 -20.27
N SER A 134 -2.48 -9.58 -20.36
CA SER A 134 -1.49 -9.40 -21.43
C SER A 134 -0.09 -9.96 -21.12
N HIS A 135 0.16 -10.44 -19.89
CA HIS A 135 1.48 -10.84 -19.44
C HIS A 135 1.52 -12.30 -18.95
N GLU A 136 2.12 -13.20 -19.75
CA GLU A 136 2.33 -14.63 -19.40
C GLU A 136 3.13 -14.84 -18.09
N SER A 137 3.85 -13.82 -17.62
CA SER A 137 4.65 -13.82 -16.39
C SER A 137 4.07 -13.00 -15.24
N GLY A 138 2.89 -12.37 -15.41
CA GLY A 138 2.30 -11.44 -14.44
C GLY A 138 1.57 -12.12 -13.28
N LEU A 139 2.02 -13.30 -12.85
CA LEU A 139 1.44 -14.01 -11.71
C LEU A 139 2.07 -13.51 -10.41
N GLY A 140 1.25 -13.11 -9.45
CA GLY A 140 1.68 -12.83 -8.10
C GLY A 140 0.70 -13.36 -7.06
N THR A 141 1.17 -13.54 -5.84
CA THR A 141 0.37 -14.08 -4.74
C THR A 141 0.00 -12.96 -3.76
N LEU A 142 -1.30 -12.79 -3.51
CA LEU A 142 -1.82 -11.87 -2.49
C LEU A 142 -1.84 -12.53 -1.12
N PHE A 143 -2.31 -13.78 -1.06
CA PHE A 143 -2.37 -14.55 0.18
C PHE A 143 -1.78 -15.93 -0.05
N SER A 144 -0.73 -16.28 0.72
CA SER A 144 -0.18 -17.63 0.69
C SER A 144 -0.86 -18.51 1.73
N HIS A 145 -1.23 -19.74 1.38
CA HIS A 145 -1.83 -20.70 2.30
C HIS A 145 -0.98 -20.98 3.56
N ASP A 146 0.34 -20.80 3.46
CA ASP A 146 1.29 -20.95 4.56
C ASP A 146 1.45 -19.67 5.41
N ASP A 147 0.94 -18.53 4.93
CA ASP A 147 0.96 -17.29 5.69
C ASP A 147 -0.14 -17.31 6.76
N GLY A 148 0.28 -16.95 7.98
CA GLY A 148 -0.62 -16.76 9.09
C GLY A 148 -1.58 -15.58 8.90
N ASN A 149 -1.66 -14.94 7.73
CA ASN A 149 -2.58 -13.85 7.40
C ASN A 149 -3.68 -14.15 6.37
N THR A 150 -3.77 -15.39 5.90
CA THR A 150 -4.78 -15.79 4.90
C THR A 150 -6.20 -15.73 5.46
N PRO A 151 -7.18 -15.16 4.71
CA PRO A 151 -8.56 -15.01 5.17
C PRO A 151 -9.31 -16.35 5.29
N ASP A 152 -10.21 -16.44 6.27
CA ASP A 152 -11.21 -17.51 6.32
C ASP A 152 -12.40 -17.22 5.38
N THR A 153 -12.73 -15.92 5.24
CA THR A 153 -13.79 -15.41 4.36
C THR A 153 -13.36 -14.09 3.72
N ILE A 154 -13.92 -13.80 2.54
CA ILE A 154 -13.85 -12.52 1.86
C ILE A 154 -15.29 -12.11 1.55
N THR A 155 -15.70 -10.97 2.09
CA THR A 155 -17.05 -10.42 1.99
C THR A 155 -17.14 -9.19 1.11
N GLY A 156 -15.99 -8.55 0.82
CA GLY A 156 -15.93 -7.35 0.00
C GLY A 156 -14.60 -7.21 -0.72
N PHE A 157 -14.66 -6.65 -1.93
CA PHE A 157 -13.52 -6.32 -2.76
C PHE A 157 -13.70 -4.93 -3.38
N LYS A 158 -12.62 -4.17 -3.51
CA LYS A 158 -12.56 -2.93 -4.28
C LYS A 158 -11.15 -2.69 -4.80
N ALA A 159 -11.05 -2.35 -6.08
CA ALA A 159 -9.84 -1.80 -6.68
C ALA A 159 -9.94 -0.26 -6.70
N SER A 160 -8.94 0.43 -6.17
CA SER A 160 -8.91 1.89 -6.01
C SER A 160 -7.48 2.37 -5.80
N ASP A 161 -7.12 3.54 -6.30
CA ASP A 161 -5.88 4.23 -5.90
C ASP A 161 -6.18 5.02 -4.61
N VAL A 162 -5.80 4.48 -3.45
CA VAL A 162 -6.09 5.09 -2.14
C VAL A 162 -4.93 5.91 -1.59
N ASN A 163 -3.72 5.73 -2.13
CA ASN A 163 -2.53 6.49 -1.75
C ASN A 163 -2.21 7.63 -2.74
N PHE A 164 -2.94 7.70 -3.85
CA PHE A 164 -2.85 8.71 -4.91
C PHE A 164 -1.50 8.72 -5.64
N ASP A 165 -0.88 7.55 -5.80
CA ASP A 165 0.41 7.42 -6.49
C ASP A 165 0.27 7.10 -8.00
N GLY A 166 -0.97 6.89 -8.46
CA GLY A 166 -1.31 6.57 -9.85
C GLY A 166 -1.33 5.07 -10.16
N TYR A 167 -1.05 4.22 -9.18
CA TYR A 167 -1.18 2.76 -9.28
C TYR A 167 -2.49 2.29 -8.62
N THR A 168 -2.99 1.17 -9.11
CA THR A 168 -4.19 0.56 -8.53
C THR A 168 -3.85 -0.13 -7.22
N ASP A 169 -4.60 0.12 -6.15
CA ASP A 169 -4.52 -0.65 -4.90
C ASP A 169 -5.71 -1.61 -4.78
N LEU A 170 -5.55 -2.66 -3.97
CA LEU A 170 -6.57 -3.67 -3.71
C LEU A 170 -6.99 -3.65 -2.24
N LEU A 171 -8.29 -3.58 -2.03
CA LEU A 171 -8.92 -3.61 -0.72
C LEU A 171 -9.81 -4.85 -0.58
N PHE A 172 -9.63 -5.57 0.51
CA PHE A 172 -10.48 -6.69 0.89
C PHE A 172 -11.04 -6.50 2.30
N THR A 173 -12.27 -6.99 2.50
CA THR A 173 -12.86 -7.15 3.84
C THR A 173 -13.33 -8.58 4.02
N GLY A 174 -13.32 -9.07 5.25
CA GLY A 174 -13.71 -10.44 5.53
C GLY A 174 -13.42 -10.83 6.97
N THR A 175 -13.16 -12.11 7.19
CA THR A 175 -12.84 -12.61 8.53
C THR A 175 -11.62 -13.50 8.55
N LYS A 176 -10.93 -13.48 9.69
CA LYS A 176 -9.88 -14.43 10.03
C LYS A 176 -9.92 -14.72 11.52
N ASP A 177 -9.86 -16.00 11.89
CA ASP A 177 -9.98 -16.46 13.28
C ASP A 177 -11.22 -15.89 13.98
N SER A 178 -12.35 -15.81 13.26
CA SER A 178 -13.63 -15.21 13.70
C SER A 178 -13.60 -13.69 13.98
N SER A 179 -12.52 -12.99 13.63
CA SER A 179 -12.42 -11.53 13.74
C SER A 179 -12.65 -10.90 12.37
N GLU A 180 -13.40 -9.79 12.33
CA GLU A 180 -13.51 -8.95 11.13
C GLU A 180 -12.15 -8.31 10.85
N MET A 181 -11.70 -8.37 9.60
CA MET A 181 -10.39 -7.89 9.16
C MET A 181 -10.53 -7.10 7.86
N SER A 182 -9.53 -6.26 7.60
CA SER A 182 -9.31 -5.60 6.33
C SER A 182 -7.90 -5.88 5.82
N TRP A 183 -7.75 -5.96 4.50
CA TRP A 183 -6.45 -6.10 3.86
C TRP A 183 -6.32 -5.04 2.76
N LEU A 184 -5.20 -4.33 2.78
CA LEU A 184 -4.79 -3.39 1.76
C LEU A 184 -3.52 -3.93 1.10
N PHE A 185 -3.56 -4.06 -0.21
CA PHE A 185 -2.37 -4.27 -1.02
C PHE A 185 -2.13 -3.04 -1.88
N VAL A 186 -0.99 -2.41 -1.71
CA VAL A 186 -0.63 -1.21 -2.45
C VAL A 186 -0.01 -1.60 -3.78
N GLY A 187 -0.49 -1.03 -4.87
CA GLY A 187 0.12 -1.20 -6.19
C GLY A 187 1.48 -0.51 -6.25
N ASP A 188 2.49 -1.20 -6.77
CA ASP A 188 3.80 -0.61 -7.05
C ASP A 188 4.35 -1.12 -8.39
N SER A 189 5.25 -0.36 -8.99
CA SER A 189 5.93 -0.75 -10.22
C SER A 189 6.86 -1.93 -9.97
N LEU A 190 6.71 -3.01 -10.76
CA LEU A 190 7.66 -4.15 -10.77
C LEU A 190 9.09 -3.75 -11.19
N SER A 191 9.31 -2.53 -11.68
CA SER A 191 10.55 -2.08 -12.33
C SER A 191 11.80 -1.95 -11.43
N TYR A 192 11.74 -2.32 -10.15
CA TYR A 192 12.91 -2.25 -9.25
C TYR A 192 13.76 -3.53 -9.23
N ASP A 193 13.28 -4.66 -9.77
CA ASP A 193 14.12 -5.84 -10.01
C ASP A 193 14.47 -5.94 -11.50
N SER A 194 15.60 -5.30 -11.85
CA SER A 194 16.17 -5.19 -13.21
C SER A 194 16.43 -6.52 -13.95
N SER A 195 16.09 -7.67 -13.37
CA SER A 195 16.30 -8.99 -13.96
C SER A 195 15.13 -9.51 -14.80
N TYR A 196 13.94 -8.91 -14.68
CA TYR A 196 12.77 -9.27 -15.47
C TYR A 196 12.18 -8.03 -16.14
N ASP A 197 12.16 -8.01 -17.48
CA ASP A 197 11.36 -7.08 -18.31
C ASP A 197 9.86 -7.42 -18.16
N SER A 198 9.36 -7.58 -16.92
CA SER A 198 7.94 -7.79 -16.66
C SER A 198 7.27 -6.44 -16.51
N GLU A 199 6.54 -6.04 -17.56
CA GLU A 199 5.53 -5.00 -17.46
C GLU A 199 4.38 -5.50 -16.56
N GLY A 200 3.93 -4.67 -15.61
CA GLY A 200 2.87 -4.99 -14.65
C GLY A 200 3.06 -4.35 -13.28
N THR A 201 1.98 -4.25 -12.51
CA THR A 201 2.00 -3.75 -11.13
C THR A 201 2.03 -4.92 -10.17
N CYS A 202 2.94 -4.85 -9.19
CA CYS A 202 2.91 -5.77 -8.07
C CYS A 202 2.07 -5.21 -6.93
N PHE A 203 1.36 -6.09 -6.24
CA PHE A 203 0.56 -5.73 -5.08
C PHE A 203 1.33 -6.07 -3.81
N ILE A 204 1.86 -5.06 -3.14
CA ILE A 204 2.65 -5.22 -1.93
C ILE A 204 1.71 -5.13 -0.73
N SER A 205 1.70 -6.20 0.07
CA SER A 205 1.10 -6.16 1.39
C SER A 205 1.99 -5.30 2.29
N TYR A 206 1.50 -4.13 2.70
CA TYR A 206 2.15 -3.43 3.79
C TYR A 206 1.92 -4.26 5.07
N PRO A 207 2.97 -4.59 5.83
CA PRO A 207 2.79 -5.27 7.12
C PRO A 207 1.77 -4.48 7.96
N PRO A 208 1.04 -5.15 8.88
CA PRO A 208 -0.19 -4.66 9.47
C PRO A 208 0.08 -3.49 10.43
N ILE A 209 0.43 -2.33 9.89
CA ILE A 209 0.81 -1.16 10.67
C ILE A 209 -0.40 -0.25 10.89
N THR A 210 -1.50 -0.42 10.13
CA THR A 210 -2.84 -0.12 10.65
C THR A 210 -3.89 -0.98 9.99
N ASP A 211 -4.33 -2.01 10.70
CA ASP A 211 -5.62 -2.61 10.44
C ASP A 211 -6.70 -1.52 10.62
N ALA A 212 -7.34 -1.09 9.52
CA ALA A 212 -8.35 -0.04 9.56
C ALA A 212 -9.50 -0.40 10.52
N THR A 213 -9.73 -1.70 10.74
CA THR A 213 -10.81 -2.20 11.60
C THR A 213 -10.72 -1.73 13.04
N GLN A 214 -9.53 -1.39 13.56
CA GLN A 214 -9.40 -0.86 14.92
C GLN A 214 -10.01 0.54 15.08
N TYR A 215 -10.21 1.26 13.98
CA TYR A 215 -10.77 2.61 13.93
C TYR A 215 -12.19 2.64 13.35
N LEU A 216 -12.61 1.57 12.69
CA LEU A 216 -13.93 1.43 12.11
C LEU A 216 -14.90 0.77 13.11
N ASN A 217 -16.19 1.05 12.94
CA ASN A 217 -17.22 0.32 13.70
C ASN A 217 -17.36 -1.09 13.13
N LYS A 218 -17.79 -2.05 13.96
CA LYS A 218 -18.12 -3.41 13.51
C LYS A 218 -19.12 -3.41 12.35
N GLY A 219 -19.00 -4.39 11.46
CA GLY A 219 -19.81 -4.48 10.25
C GLY A 219 -19.48 -3.40 9.21
N PHE A 220 -18.22 -2.94 9.19
CA PHE A 220 -17.71 -2.06 8.14
C PHE A 220 -17.73 -2.76 6.78
N THR A 221 -17.82 -1.96 5.73
CA THR A 221 -17.77 -2.38 4.33
C THR A 221 -16.42 -2.06 3.72
N VAL A 222 -16.13 -2.60 2.54
CA VAL A 222 -14.92 -2.25 1.80
C VAL A 222 -14.88 -0.76 1.40
N ASP A 223 -16.04 -0.11 1.24
CA ASP A 223 -16.11 1.32 1.01
C ASP A 223 -15.72 2.12 2.27
N ASP A 224 -16.12 1.68 3.47
CA ASP A 224 -15.68 2.31 4.72
C ASP A 224 -14.16 2.21 4.93
N VAL A 225 -13.56 1.09 4.51
CA VAL A 225 -12.09 0.90 4.54
C VAL A 225 -11.42 1.81 3.51
N CYS A 226 -11.95 1.86 2.29
CA CYS A 226 -11.47 2.77 1.25
C CYS A 226 -11.49 4.24 1.73
N ASP A 227 -12.62 4.69 2.29
CA ASP A 227 -12.77 6.05 2.80
C ASP A 227 -11.86 6.33 4.00
N TYR A 228 -11.55 5.33 4.82
CA TYR A 228 -10.61 5.48 5.93
C TYR A 228 -9.21 5.86 5.43
N TYR A 229 -8.71 5.16 4.40
CA TYR A 229 -7.40 5.40 3.80
C TYR A 229 -7.38 6.67 2.95
N SER A 230 -8.38 6.84 2.08
CA SER A 230 -8.41 7.94 1.10
C SER A 230 -9.03 9.25 1.64
N LYS A 231 -9.59 9.23 2.86
CA LYS A 231 -10.39 10.33 3.42
C LYS A 231 -11.55 10.76 2.53
N GLY A 232 -12.13 9.81 1.77
CA GLY A 232 -13.23 10.03 0.84
C GLY A 232 -12.81 10.69 -0.48
N GLN A 233 -11.51 10.83 -0.73
CA GLN A 233 -11.00 11.25 -2.04
C GLN A 233 -10.82 10.02 -2.94
N ILE A 234 -11.06 10.20 -4.24
CA ILE A 234 -11.00 9.13 -5.23
C ILE A 234 -10.25 9.66 -6.47
N ASN A 235 -9.28 8.90 -6.97
CA ASN A 235 -8.59 9.12 -8.25
C ASN A 235 -7.83 10.44 -8.40
N GLY A 236 -7.43 11.07 -7.30
CA GLY A 236 -6.35 12.05 -7.31
C GLY A 236 -6.51 13.27 -8.24
N ASP A 237 -7.72 13.69 -8.61
CA ASP A 237 -7.95 14.94 -9.36
C ASP A 237 -7.98 16.13 -8.39
N PHE A 238 -6.79 16.65 -8.08
CA PHE A 238 -6.62 17.76 -7.15
C PHE A 238 -6.50 19.09 -7.89
N SER A 239 -7.08 20.13 -7.29
CA SER A 239 -7.00 21.48 -7.85
C SER A 239 -5.61 22.13 -7.71
N SER A 240 -4.75 21.58 -6.83
CA SER A 240 -3.40 22.08 -6.59
C SER A 240 -2.50 21.03 -5.91
N TYR A 241 -1.18 21.22 -6.04
CA TYR A 241 -0.20 20.40 -5.31
C TYR A 241 -0.41 20.41 -3.80
N LYS A 242 -0.90 21.52 -3.22
CA LYS A 242 -1.18 21.62 -1.78
C LYS A 242 -2.30 20.70 -1.34
N GLU A 243 -3.30 20.54 -2.18
CA GLU A 243 -4.42 19.64 -1.93
C GLU A 243 -3.97 18.19 -2.08
N GLY A 244 -3.27 17.85 -3.16
CA GLY A 244 -2.74 16.50 -3.38
C GLY A 244 -1.74 16.08 -2.29
N TYR A 245 -0.85 16.97 -1.86
CA TYR A 245 0.07 16.65 -0.77
C TYR A 245 -0.62 16.46 0.58
N LYS A 246 -1.73 17.16 0.87
CA LYS A 246 -2.54 16.87 2.07
C LYS A 246 -3.17 15.49 2.01
N ALA A 247 -3.61 15.05 0.82
CA ALA A 247 -4.19 13.74 0.61
C ALA A 247 -3.18 12.62 0.89
N ILE A 248 -2.00 12.70 0.24
CA ILE A 248 -0.90 11.76 0.44
C ILE A 248 -0.45 11.71 1.91
N ILE A 249 -0.28 12.88 2.55
CA ILE A 249 0.04 12.93 4.00
C ILE A 249 -1.05 12.23 4.81
N GLY A 250 -2.32 12.48 4.49
CA GLY A 250 -3.46 11.82 5.13
C GLY A 250 -3.37 10.30 5.07
N PHE A 251 -3.05 9.75 3.90
CA PHE A 251 -2.84 8.33 3.70
C PHE A 251 -1.68 7.80 4.57
N TYR A 252 -0.48 8.40 4.47
CA TYR A 252 0.68 7.94 5.24
C TYR A 252 0.51 8.08 6.76
N GLU A 253 -0.25 9.07 7.22
CA GLU A 253 -0.62 9.20 8.63
C GLU A 253 -1.66 8.17 9.07
N THR A 254 -2.42 7.57 8.16
CA THR A 254 -3.21 6.39 8.51
C THR A 254 -2.30 5.21 8.81
N MET A 255 -1.23 5.01 8.03
CA MET A 255 -0.32 3.88 8.15
C MET A 255 0.67 4.02 9.30
N SER A 256 1.02 5.24 9.70
CA SER A 256 2.12 5.50 10.64
C SER A 256 1.96 6.85 11.34
N ALA A 257 0.82 6.99 12.03
CA ALA A 257 0.42 8.24 12.68
C ALA A 257 1.51 8.85 13.59
N GLY A 258 1.91 10.08 13.30
CA GLY A 258 2.84 10.88 14.10
C GLY A 258 4.32 10.49 13.99
N THR A 259 4.67 9.42 13.26
CA THR A 259 6.07 9.00 13.11
C THR A 259 6.73 9.62 11.88
N ASN A 260 5.97 9.87 10.81
CA ASN A 260 6.49 10.43 9.55
C ASN A 260 6.91 11.90 9.70
N ARG A 261 7.81 12.37 8.83
CA ARG A 261 8.22 13.78 8.75
C ARG A 261 8.15 14.30 7.32
N TYR A 262 7.74 15.55 7.17
CA TYR A 262 7.44 16.15 5.87
C TYR A 262 8.25 17.44 5.62
N ASP A 263 8.69 17.63 4.39
CA ASP A 263 9.32 18.86 3.93
C ASP A 263 8.93 19.16 2.47
N LEU A 264 9.16 20.41 2.02
CA LEU A 264 9.05 20.80 0.62
C LEU A 264 10.44 21.12 0.09
N ILE A 265 10.82 20.45 -0.99
CA ILE A 265 12.09 20.68 -1.71
C ILE A 265 11.80 21.24 -3.11
N ASN A 266 12.81 21.84 -3.73
CA ASN A 266 12.71 22.34 -5.11
C ASN A 266 13.77 21.61 -5.94
N ILE A 267 13.34 20.55 -6.63
CA ILE A 267 14.23 19.71 -7.41
C ILE A 267 14.45 20.28 -8.80
N ASN A 268 13.40 20.66 -9.52
CA ASN A 268 13.48 20.96 -10.96
C ASN A 268 13.22 22.45 -11.34
N ASN A 269 12.82 23.29 -10.38
CA ASN A 269 12.50 24.71 -10.57
C ASN A 269 11.35 24.98 -11.56
N ASP A 270 10.27 24.20 -11.47
CA ASP A 270 9.03 24.37 -12.24
C ASP A 270 7.91 25.12 -11.47
N ASP A 271 8.28 25.81 -10.39
CA ASP A 271 7.39 26.50 -9.42
C ASP A 271 6.51 25.57 -8.56
N ILE A 272 6.57 24.24 -8.76
CA ILE A 272 5.91 23.24 -7.93
C ILE A 272 6.97 22.58 -7.04
N PRO A 273 6.95 22.80 -5.72
CA PRO A 273 7.88 22.11 -4.84
C PRO A 273 7.49 20.62 -4.76
N GLU A 274 8.47 19.73 -4.67
CA GLU A 274 8.25 18.31 -4.40
C GLU A 274 8.06 18.07 -2.89
N LEU A 275 7.11 17.17 -2.58
CA LEU A 275 6.89 16.69 -1.22
C LEU A 275 7.92 15.63 -0.89
N LEU A 276 8.72 15.88 0.13
CA LEU A 276 9.60 14.90 0.73
C LEU A 276 8.92 14.29 1.96
N MET A 277 8.86 12.97 2.03
CA MET A 277 8.29 12.21 3.14
C MET A 277 9.34 11.29 3.73
N ASP A 278 9.69 11.49 4.98
CA ASP A 278 10.52 10.58 5.77
C ASP A 278 9.59 9.57 6.45
N THR A 279 9.62 8.31 5.98
CA THR A 279 8.63 7.28 6.32
C THR A 279 9.23 6.20 7.25
N GLY A 280 8.39 5.68 8.14
CA GLY A 280 8.73 4.58 9.06
C GLY A 280 9.31 5.00 10.42
N GLU A 281 9.32 4.08 11.39
CA GLU A 281 9.87 4.33 12.73
C GLU A 281 11.37 4.67 12.67
N GLY A 282 11.70 5.93 12.95
CA GLY A 282 13.08 6.42 12.95
C GLY A 282 13.56 7.06 11.64
N GLY A 283 12.70 7.10 10.61
CA GLY A 283 13.00 7.77 9.36
C GLY A 283 14.18 7.14 8.61
N ASN A 284 14.18 5.82 8.48
CA ASN A 284 15.24 5.14 7.73
C ASN A 284 14.98 5.15 6.23
N ASN A 285 13.74 5.44 5.81
CA ASN A 285 13.27 5.43 4.44
C ASN A 285 12.71 6.81 4.07
N PHE A 286 12.74 7.17 2.79
CA PHE A 286 12.01 8.35 2.34
C PHE A 286 11.29 8.10 1.02
N SER A 287 10.36 8.98 0.70
CA SER A 287 9.66 9.03 -0.57
C SER A 287 9.60 10.47 -1.06
N VAL A 288 9.56 10.65 -2.37
CA VAL A 288 9.44 11.97 -2.99
C VAL A 288 8.29 11.95 -3.98
N CYS A 289 7.37 12.90 -3.79
CA CYS A 289 6.24 13.09 -4.67
C CYS A 289 6.35 14.41 -5.42
N THR A 290 5.93 14.41 -6.67
CA THR A 290 5.72 15.62 -7.48
C THR A 290 4.24 15.77 -7.80
N PHE A 291 3.85 16.91 -8.37
CA PHE A 291 2.48 17.18 -8.78
C PHE A 291 2.44 17.68 -10.22
N LYS A 292 1.56 17.10 -11.04
CA LYS A 292 1.40 17.50 -12.44
C LYS A 292 -0.01 17.19 -12.94
N ASP A 293 -0.59 18.12 -13.68
CA ASP A 293 -1.87 17.96 -14.40
C ASP A 293 -3.04 17.46 -13.52
N GLY A 294 -3.06 17.85 -12.24
CA GLY A 294 -4.10 17.46 -11.29
C GLY A 294 -3.69 16.31 -10.36
N TYR A 295 -2.63 15.57 -10.70
CA TYR A 295 -2.26 14.32 -10.04
C TYR A 295 -0.97 14.44 -9.23
N VAL A 296 -0.88 13.65 -8.16
CA VAL A 296 0.38 13.42 -7.44
C VAL A 296 1.07 12.19 -8.04
N TYR A 297 2.39 12.25 -8.15
CA TYR A 297 3.20 11.13 -8.63
C TYR A 297 4.32 10.85 -7.65
N GLN A 298 4.40 9.63 -7.15
CA GLN A 298 5.51 9.19 -6.32
C GLN A 298 6.65 8.66 -7.21
N PHE A 299 7.60 9.52 -7.53
CA PHE A 299 8.72 9.14 -8.40
C PHE A 299 9.91 8.55 -7.62
N MET A 300 9.93 8.64 -6.29
CA MET A 300 10.85 7.87 -5.44
C MET A 300 10.06 7.26 -4.29
N ASN A 301 10.13 5.94 -4.13
CA ASN A 301 9.40 5.19 -3.12
C ASN A 301 10.26 4.85 -1.89
N TRP A 302 9.61 4.26 -0.88
CA TRP A 302 10.14 4.02 0.47
C TRP A 302 11.33 3.05 0.55
N HIS A 303 11.83 2.52 -0.56
CA HIS A 303 12.99 1.61 -0.56
C HIS A 303 14.34 2.34 -0.43
N HIS A 304 14.34 3.67 -0.41
CA HIS A 304 15.55 4.50 -0.40
C HIS A 304 15.96 4.91 1.02
N SER A 305 17.21 4.64 1.42
CA SER A 305 17.66 4.87 2.81
C SER A 305 18.05 6.32 3.11
N LYS A 306 17.47 6.96 4.12
CA LYS A 306 17.66 8.40 4.41
C LYS A 306 19.12 8.88 4.57
N ASN A 307 20.03 8.06 5.07
CA ASN A 307 21.30 8.54 5.66
C ASN A 307 22.33 9.10 4.66
N GLU A 308 22.07 9.02 3.36
CA GLU A 308 23.10 9.29 2.33
C GLU A 308 22.61 10.18 1.18
N TYR A 309 21.51 10.93 1.38
CA TYR A 309 20.87 11.70 0.32
C TYR A 309 21.12 13.21 0.36
N GLU A 310 21.46 13.75 -0.80
CA GLU A 310 21.68 15.16 -1.07
C GLU A 310 21.00 15.53 -2.40
N TYR A 311 20.46 16.74 -2.53
CA TYR A 311 19.92 17.20 -3.82
C TYR A 311 20.52 18.54 -4.23
N VAL A 312 20.50 18.81 -5.53
CA VAL A 312 20.94 20.10 -6.08
C VAL A 312 19.71 20.91 -6.49
N PRO A 313 19.37 21.99 -5.78
CA PRO A 313 18.15 22.75 -6.05
C PRO A 313 18.06 23.24 -7.51
N GLY A 314 16.91 23.00 -8.14
CA GLY A 314 16.61 23.43 -9.50
C GLY A 314 17.47 22.78 -10.60
N LYS A 315 18.11 21.64 -10.32
CA LYS A 315 18.90 20.88 -11.29
C LYS A 315 18.30 19.55 -11.69
N ASN A 316 17.19 19.18 -11.06
CA ASN A 316 16.49 17.92 -11.26
C ASN A 316 17.37 16.71 -10.94
N ILE A 317 18.13 16.80 -9.84
CA ILE A 317 19.09 15.77 -9.45
C ILE A 317 19.08 15.57 -7.93
N ILE A 318 18.93 14.31 -7.54
CA ILE A 318 19.16 13.79 -6.20
C ILE A 318 20.35 12.83 -6.28
N LEU A 319 21.21 12.86 -5.27
CA LEU A 319 22.40 12.05 -5.11
C LEU A 319 22.21 11.18 -3.89
N GLU A 320 22.44 9.89 -4.04
CA GLU A 320 22.68 8.97 -2.93
C GLU A 320 24.15 8.56 -2.96
N LYS A 321 24.79 8.62 -1.81
CA LYS A 321 26.18 8.22 -1.67
C LYS A 321 26.26 6.81 -1.10
N SER A 322 26.62 5.82 -1.91
CA SER A 322 27.02 4.49 -1.44
C SER A 322 28.53 4.44 -1.16
N ASP A 323 28.99 3.44 -0.40
CA ASP A 323 30.38 3.30 0.07
C ASP A 323 31.47 3.61 -0.98
N SER A 324 31.28 3.17 -2.23
CA SER A 324 32.21 3.36 -3.34
C SER A 324 31.63 4.06 -4.58
N GLU A 325 30.34 4.36 -4.61
CA GLU A 325 29.62 4.81 -5.80
C GLU A 325 28.59 5.89 -5.46
N TYR A 326 28.26 6.72 -6.43
CA TYR A 326 27.18 7.68 -6.30
C TYR A 326 26.02 7.26 -7.20
N ASN A 327 24.86 6.97 -6.61
CA ASN A 327 23.63 6.83 -7.37
C ASN A 327 23.07 8.23 -7.61
N VAL A 328 22.74 8.50 -8.86
CA VAL A 328 22.15 9.76 -9.29
C VAL A 328 20.74 9.48 -9.76
N PHE A 329 19.79 10.13 -9.11
CA PHE A 329 18.38 10.08 -9.43
C PHE A 329 17.95 11.41 -10.03
N SER A 330 17.04 11.35 -10.98
CA SER A 330 16.44 12.49 -11.65
C SER A 330 14.99 12.17 -11.95
N MET A 331 14.15 13.20 -12.03
CA MET A 331 12.75 13.02 -12.42
C MET A 331 12.61 13.27 -13.92
N LYS A 332 12.03 12.32 -14.66
CA LYS A 332 11.69 12.52 -16.07
C LYS A 332 10.24 12.09 -16.28
N ASP A 333 9.42 13.00 -16.78
CA ASP A 333 7.98 12.76 -16.99
C ASP A 333 7.29 12.19 -15.74
N CYS A 334 7.61 12.77 -14.56
CA CYS A 334 7.11 12.33 -13.24
C CYS A 334 7.54 10.92 -12.81
N LYS A 335 8.51 10.31 -13.50
CA LYS A 335 9.07 8.98 -13.17
C LYS A 335 10.53 9.07 -12.74
N LEU A 336 10.98 8.07 -11.96
CA LEU A 336 12.38 7.92 -11.58
C LEU A 336 13.23 7.61 -12.81
N ASN A 337 14.32 8.35 -12.95
CA ASN A 337 15.40 8.01 -13.86
C ASN A 337 16.70 7.98 -13.07
N SER A 338 17.36 6.83 -13.03
CA SER A 338 18.56 6.58 -12.23
C SER A 338 19.81 6.33 -13.09
N GLY A 339 20.97 6.53 -12.50
CA GLY A 339 22.27 6.18 -13.08
C GLY A 339 23.35 6.15 -12.01
N VAL A 340 24.50 5.55 -12.33
CA VAL A 340 25.62 5.43 -11.39
C VAL A 340 26.79 6.28 -11.88
N ILE A 341 27.44 6.99 -10.95
CA ILE A 341 28.67 7.73 -11.20
C ILE A 341 29.75 7.26 -10.24
N GLU A 342 30.85 6.73 -10.80
CA GLU A 342 32.02 6.29 -10.02
C GLU A 342 32.90 7.48 -9.56
N ASP A 343 32.96 8.56 -10.35
CA ASP A 343 33.80 9.73 -10.05
C ASP A 343 33.17 11.07 -10.46
N ILE A 344 32.71 11.84 -9.47
CA ILE A 344 32.17 13.19 -9.67
C ILE A 344 33.26 14.25 -9.95
N SER A 345 34.54 13.92 -9.74
CA SER A 345 35.67 14.85 -9.94
C SER A 345 35.95 15.16 -11.42
N ALA A 346 35.51 14.27 -12.32
CA ALA A 346 35.62 14.45 -13.76
C ALA A 346 34.69 15.55 -14.33
N TYR A 347 33.69 16.01 -13.57
CA TYR A 347 32.73 17.02 -14.02
C TYR A 347 33.32 18.43 -13.89
N ARG A 348 33.56 19.09 -15.04
CA ARG A 348 34.13 20.46 -15.14
C ARG A 348 33.39 21.51 -14.29
N SER A 349 32.08 21.33 -14.12
CA SER A 349 31.26 22.06 -13.15
C SER A 349 30.53 21.04 -12.29
N ASN A 350 31.08 20.70 -11.13
CA ASN A 350 30.43 19.79 -10.18
C ASN A 350 29.14 20.47 -9.65
N PRO A 351 27.93 20.02 -10.07
CA PRO A 351 26.68 20.60 -9.60
C PRO A 351 26.45 20.33 -8.11
N PHE A 352 27.08 19.29 -7.57
CA PHE A 352 27.01 18.89 -6.16
C PHE A 352 27.87 19.75 -5.22
N LYS A 353 28.52 20.81 -5.71
CA LYS A 353 29.18 21.79 -4.82
C LYS A 353 28.19 22.58 -3.96
N LYS A 354 26.92 22.59 -4.35
CA LYS A 354 25.82 23.25 -3.63
C LYS A 354 24.68 22.26 -3.48
N THR A 355 24.92 21.25 -2.64
CA THR A 355 23.88 20.33 -2.23
C THR A 355 23.13 20.85 -1.02
N ALA A 356 21.87 20.44 -0.92
CA ALA A 356 21.07 20.54 0.28
C ALA A 356 20.80 19.12 0.78
N THR A 357 20.93 18.92 2.08
CA THR A 357 20.53 17.69 2.75
C THR A 357 19.03 17.74 3.03
N PHE A 358 18.38 16.58 2.99
CA PHE A 358 17.03 16.45 3.51
C PHE A 358 16.99 16.80 5.00
N SER A 359 16.22 17.83 5.34
CA SER A 359 16.05 18.26 6.73
C SER A 359 15.15 17.25 7.45
N GLY A 360 15.27 17.11 8.78
CA GLY A 360 14.48 16.16 9.58
C GLY A 360 12.96 16.42 9.63
N GLY A 361 12.43 17.16 8.65
CA GLY A 361 11.03 17.46 8.38
C GLY A 361 10.25 18.01 9.57
N LYS A 362 8.94 18.15 9.37
CA LYS A 362 7.95 18.51 10.40
C LYS A 362 6.94 17.38 10.55
N THR A 363 6.26 17.34 11.70
CA THR A 363 5.07 16.50 11.85
C THR A 363 3.99 16.94 10.86
N ALA A 364 3.04 16.05 10.53
CA ALA A 364 1.96 16.34 9.58
C ALA A 364 1.21 17.64 9.92
N ASP A 365 0.78 17.81 11.18
CA ASP A 365 0.01 18.98 11.62
C ASP A 365 0.78 20.29 11.44
N ASP A 366 2.04 20.34 11.89
CA ASP A 366 2.88 21.53 11.78
C ASP A 366 3.20 21.84 10.32
N PHE A 367 3.51 20.81 9.53
CA PHE A 367 3.80 20.94 8.11
C PHE A 367 2.60 21.48 7.32
N ILE A 368 1.43 20.86 7.46
CA ILE A 368 0.20 21.26 6.76
C ILE A 368 -0.12 22.72 7.10
N LYS A 369 -0.07 23.07 8.38
CA LYS A 369 -0.38 24.42 8.87
C LYS A 369 0.57 25.48 8.31
N GLU A 370 1.86 25.18 8.22
CA GLU A 370 2.87 26.16 7.82
C GLU A 370 3.12 26.25 6.32
N LYS A 371 2.92 25.14 5.58
CA LYS A 371 3.36 24.99 4.20
C LYS A 371 2.21 24.80 3.20
N LEU A 372 1.11 24.18 3.62
CA LEU A 372 0.02 23.78 2.72
C LEU A 372 -1.31 24.52 2.95
N ASN A 373 -1.42 25.33 4.01
CA ASN A 373 -2.49 26.32 4.21
C ASN A 373 -1.98 27.70 3.82
#